data_AF-K2C5A1-F1
#
_entry.id   AF-K2C5A1-F1
#
_cell.length_a   1.000
_cell.length_b   1.000
_cell.length_c   1.000
_cell.angle_alpha   90.00
_cell.angle_beta   90.00
_cell.angle_gamma   90.00
#
_symmetry.space_group_name_H-M   'P 1'
#
loop_
_entity.id
_entity.type
_entity.pdbx_description
1 polymer ?
#
loop_
_entity_poly.entity_id
_entity_poly.type
_entity_poly.pdbx_seq_one_letter_code
_entity_poly.pdbx_strand_id
1 'polypeptide(L)'
;MPGAHVILRKAEGEVTENDLHRGALLAAWFSFARSSSKVPVDCADVAHVKRIPGGGPGRVSYTHQRTLLVNPSAAETLLADCATSQ
;
A
#
# COMPACT_ATOMS: atom_id res chain seq x y z
N MET A 1 -1.06 -11.92 5.03
CA MET A 1 -2.39 -11.57 4.46
C MET A 1 -2.21 -11.32 2.97
N PRO A 2 -3.02 -11.92 2.08
CA PRO A 2 -3.01 -11.57 0.66
C PRO A 2 -3.68 -10.21 0.44
N GLY A 3 -3.06 -9.37 -0.39
CA GLY A 3 -3.57 -8.05 -0.75
C GLY A 3 -2.89 -7.49 -1.98
N ALA A 4 -3.33 -6.32 -2.42
CA ALA A 4 -2.72 -5.63 -3.55
C ALA A 4 -1.33 -5.11 -3.22
N HIS A 5 -0.40 -5.24 -4.18
CA HIS A 5 0.86 -4.49 -4.13
C HIS A 5 0.62 -3.08 -4.68
N VAL A 6 0.81 -2.07 -3.83
CA VAL A 6 0.70 -0.66 -4.22
C VAL A 6 2.09 -0.07 -4.29
N ILE A 7 2.42 0.56 -5.43
CA ILE A 7 3.68 1.27 -5.63
C ILE A 7 3.34 2.74 -5.84
N LEU A 8 3.84 3.58 -4.94
CA LEU A 8 3.77 5.02 -5.10
C LEU A 8 4.79 5.44 -6.17
N ARG A 9 4.31 6.01 -7.27
CA ARG A 9 5.15 6.59 -8.32
C ARG A 9 5.10 8.11 -8.17
N LYS A 10 6.25 8.75 -7.94
CA LYS A 10 6.41 10.20 -8.04
C LYS A 10 7.36 10.52 -9.18
N ALA A 11 7.08 11.62 -9.88
CA ALA A 11 7.94 12.13 -10.94
C ALA A 11 9.17 12.84 -10.35
N GLU A 12 8.97 13.70 -9.33
CA GLU A 12 10.03 14.45 -8.65
C GLU A 12 9.65 14.70 -7.17
N GLY A 13 10.63 14.68 -6.25
CA GLY A 13 10.50 15.05 -4.83
C GLY A 13 10.46 13.91 -3.80
N GLU A 14 10.47 14.27 -2.52
CA GLU A 14 10.40 13.35 -1.38
C GLU A 14 8.98 12.78 -1.17
N VAL A 15 8.89 11.54 -0.71
CA VAL A 15 7.61 10.92 -0.34
C VAL A 15 7.20 11.46 1.03
N THR A 16 6.04 12.11 1.11
CA THR A 16 5.53 12.60 2.39
C THR A 16 4.81 11.47 3.14
N GLU A 17 4.69 11.60 4.46
CA GLU A 17 3.94 10.62 5.25
C GLU A 17 2.46 10.52 4.82
N ASN A 18 1.88 11.62 4.32
CA ASN A 18 0.52 11.59 3.78
C ASN A 18 0.43 10.72 2.52
N ASP A 19 1.41 10.78 1.62
CA ASP A 19 1.45 9.92 0.43
C ASP A 19 1.57 8.44 0.80
N LEU A 20 2.43 8.12 1.78
CA LEU A 20 2.54 6.76 2.33
C LEU A 20 1.21 6.29 2.92
N HIS A 21 0.54 7.17 3.66
CA HIS A 21 -0.76 6.87 4.27
C HIS A 21 -1.85 6.63 3.21
N ARG A 22 -1.91 7.45 2.15
CA ARG A 22 -2.83 7.25 1.01
C ARG A 22 -2.57 5.92 0.29
N GLY A 23 -1.30 5.60 0.03
CA GLY A 23 -0.92 4.32 -0.55
C GLY A 23 -1.33 3.13 0.33
N ALA A 24 -1.12 3.25 1.64
CA ALA A 24 -1.50 2.22 2.61
C ALA A 24 -3.02 2.02 2.68
N LEU A 25 -3.81 3.09 2.63
CA LEU A 25 -5.28 3.01 2.58
C LEU A 25 -5.76 2.22 1.35
N LEU A 26 -5.20 2.50 0.17
CA LEU A 26 -5.52 1.78 -1.05
C LEU A 26 -5.10 0.30 -0.96
N ALA A 27 -3.91 0.02 -0.42
CA ALA A 27 -3.44 -1.35 -0.22
C ALA A 27 -4.36 -2.15 0.72
N ALA A 28 -4.80 -1.52 1.81
CA ALA A 28 -5.74 -2.11 2.76
C ALA A 28 -7.13 -2.33 2.14
N TRP A 29 -7.63 -1.39 1.33
CA TRP A 29 -8.93 -1.49 0.67
C TRP A 29 -9.00 -2.66 -0.33
N PHE A 30 -7.96 -2.84 -1.15
CA PHE A 30 -7.84 -3.95 -2.09
C PHE A 30 -7.22 -5.22 -1.47
N SER A 31 -7.31 -5.35 -0.14
CA SER A 31 -6.90 -6.56 0.57
C SER A 31 -8.10 -7.37 1.05
N PHE A 32 -7.85 -8.60 1.50
CA PHE A 32 -8.87 -9.40 2.18
C PHE A 32 -9.40 -8.76 3.48
N ALA A 33 -8.65 -7.81 4.06
CA ALA A 33 -8.98 -7.15 5.32
C ALA A 33 -9.79 -5.84 5.15
N ARG A 34 -10.40 -5.61 3.98
CA ARG A 34 -11.27 -4.46 3.67
C ARG A 34 -12.29 -4.12 4.76
N SER A 35 -12.88 -5.15 5.38
CA SER A 35 -13.95 -5.00 6.37
C SER A 35 -13.45 -4.75 7.80
N SER A 36 -12.13 -4.76 8.02
CA SER A 36 -11.53 -4.53 9.34
C SER A 36 -11.36 -3.04 9.60
N SER A 37 -11.57 -2.61 10.86
CA SER A 37 -11.39 -1.20 11.26
C SER A 37 -9.93 -0.77 11.35
N LYS A 38 -9.01 -1.74 11.54
CA LYS A 38 -7.56 -1.51 11.59
C LYS A 38 -6.85 -2.61 10.84
N VAL A 39 -6.08 -2.23 9.82
CA VAL A 39 -5.29 -3.13 9.00
C VAL A 39 -3.83 -2.69 9.08
N PRO A 40 -2.89 -3.58 9.50
CA PRO A 40 -1.47 -3.31 9.40
C PRO A 40 -1.03 -3.43 7.94
N VAL A 41 -0.38 -2.39 7.43
CA VAL A 41 0.20 -2.35 6.07
C VAL A 41 1.68 -2.07 6.20
N ASP A 42 2.50 -2.94 5.62
CA ASP A 42 3.94 -2.76 5.58
C ASP A 42 4.33 -1.89 4.38
N CYS A 43 5.02 -0.79 4.64
CA CYS A 43 5.64 0.04 3.63
C CYS A 43 7.17 -0.08 3.73
N ALA A 44 7.82 -0.25 2.58
CA ALA A 44 9.26 -0.34 2.47
C ALA A 44 9.70 0.30 1.16
N ASP A 45 10.93 0.79 1.12
CA ASP A 45 11.52 1.26 -0.13
C ASP A 45 11.66 0.12 -1.14
N VAL A 46 11.40 0.42 -2.41
CA VAL A 46 11.52 -0.54 -3.50
C VAL A 46 12.94 -1.13 -3.58
N ALA A 47 13.96 -0.37 -3.19
CA ALA A 47 15.35 -0.84 -3.12
C ALA A 47 15.55 -2.00 -2.12
N HIS A 48 14.73 -2.07 -1.07
CA HIS A 48 14.76 -3.11 -0.06
C HIS A 48 13.84 -4.30 -0.39
N VAL A 49 13.02 -4.20 -1.45
CA VAL A 49 12.13 -5.28 -1.90
C VAL A 49 12.87 -6.15 -2.92
N LYS A 50 12.99 -7.43 -2.61
CA LYS A 50 13.66 -8.44 -3.46
C LYS A 50 12.73 -9.59 -3.77
N ARG A 51 12.80 -10.09 -5.00
CA ARG A 51 12.12 -11.33 -5.38
C ARG A 51 12.74 -12.51 -4.65
N ILE A 52 11.91 -13.41 -4.13
CA ILE A 52 12.40 -14.66 -3.53
C ILE A 52 12.78 -15.63 -4.66
N PRO A 53 14.06 -16.06 -4.76
CA PRO A 53 14.48 -17.03 -5.76
C PRO A 53 13.77 -18.37 -5.53
N GLY A 54 13.19 -18.94 -6.59
CA GLY A 54 12.37 -20.16 -6.49
C GLY A 54 10.96 -19.95 -5.92
N GLY A 55 10.60 -18.71 -5.53
CA GLY A 55 9.23 -18.35 -5.19
C GLY A 55 8.35 -18.25 -6.44
N GLY A 56 7.09 -18.69 -6.32
CA GLY A 56 6.07 -18.45 -7.34
C GLY A 56 5.86 -16.94 -7.61
N PRO A 57 5.22 -16.59 -8.75
CA PRO A 57 4.97 -15.19 -9.11
C PRO A 57 4.21 -14.46 -7.99
N GLY A 58 4.63 -13.24 -7.69
CA GLY A 58 4.04 -12.41 -6.62
C GLY A 58 4.64 -12.59 -5.22
N ARG A 59 5.58 -13.53 -5.01
CA ARG A 59 6.31 -13.64 -3.73
C ARG A 59 7.52 -12.71 -3.68
N VAL A 60 7.53 -11.83 -2.70
CA VAL A 60 8.61 -10.88 -2.43
C VAL A 60 9.05 -10.97 -0.97
N SER A 61 10.32 -10.69 -0.73
CA SER A 61 10.92 -10.49 0.59
C SER A 61 11.37 -9.03 0.68
N TYR A 62 11.20 -8.42 1.84
CA TYR A 62 11.57 -7.03 2.08
C TYR A 62 12.26 -6.89 3.43
N THR A 63 13.06 -5.85 3.57
CA THR A 63 13.73 -5.48 4.82
C THR A 63 13.46 -4.02 5.15
N HIS A 64 13.67 -3.63 6.41
CA HIS A 64 13.44 -2.27 6.91
C HIS A 64 12.03 -1.72 6.64
N GLN A 65 11.02 -2.59 6.73
CA GLN A 65 9.64 -2.14 6.62
C GLN A 65 9.21 -1.30 7.82
N ARG A 66 8.35 -0.32 7.55
CA ARG A 66 7.55 0.40 8.54
C ARG A 66 6.12 -0.12 8.46
N THR A 67 5.53 -0.50 9.59
CA THR A 67 4.13 -0.94 9.63
C THR A 67 3.24 0.27 9.96
N LEU A 68 2.29 0.54 9.09
CA LEU A 68 1.27 1.58 9.26
C LEU A 68 -0.07 0.93 9.61
N LEU A 69 -0.75 1.42 10.64
CA LEU A 69 -2.11 1.01 10.98
C LEU A 69 -3.09 1.95 10.30
N VAL A 70 -3.84 1.45 9.33
CA VAL A 70 -4.80 2.24 8.56
C VAL A 70 -6.21 1.67 8.65
N ASN A 71 -7.21 2.54 8.47
CA ASN A 71 -8.60 2.14 8.37
C ASN A 71 -9.01 2.14 6.88
N PRO A 72 -9.27 0.97 6.26
CA PRO A 72 -9.62 0.87 4.85
C PRO A 72 -10.87 1.68 4.47
N SER A 73 -11.82 1.92 5.39
CA SER A 73 -13.03 2.72 5.11
C SER A 73 -12.69 4.15 4.64
N ALA A 74 -11.57 4.72 5.08
CA ALA A 74 -11.14 6.05 4.63
C ALA A 74 -10.65 6.08 3.17
N ALA A 75 -10.44 4.92 2.53
CA ALA A 75 -10.09 4.83 1.12
C ALA A 75 -11.28 5.18 0.20
N GLU A 76 -12.52 5.06 0.68
CA GLU A 76 -13.73 5.33 -0.10
C GLU A 76 -13.76 6.78 -0.61
N THR A 77 -13.41 7.74 0.25
CA THR A 77 -13.27 9.16 -0.13
C THR A 77 -12.21 9.35 -1.21
N LEU A 78 -11.05 8.70 -1.08
CA LEU A 78 -9.96 8.80 -2.07
C LEU A 78 -10.37 8.28 -3.44
N LEU A 79 -11.18 7.22 -3.48
CA LEU A 79 -11.70 6.65 -4.72
C LEU A 79 -12.77 7.54 -5.36
N ALA A 80 -13.60 8.20 -4.55
CA ALA A 80 -14.62 9.14 -5.03
C ALA A 80 -13.99 10.40 -5.68
N ASP A 81 -12.88 10.91 -5.14
CA ASP A 81 -12.16 12.06 -5.71
C ASP A 81 -11.65 11.77 -7.14
N CYS A 82 -11.21 10.54 -7.40
CA CYS A 82 -10.78 10.12 -8.74
C CYS A 82 -11.94 10.00 -9.74
N ALA A 83 -13.15 9.68 -9.27
CA ALA A 83 -14.34 9.58 -10.12
C ALA A 83 -14.89 10.94 -10.54
N THR A 84 -14.57 12.00 -9.79
CA THR A 84 -15.11 13.36 -10.01
C THR A 84 -14.20 14.24 -10.89
N SER A 85 -12.98 13.79 -11.19
CA SER A 85 -12.00 14.54 -12.00
C SER A 85 -11.91 14.06 -13.46
N GLN A 86 -13.03 13.68 -14.08
CA GLN A 86 -13.13 13.44 -15.52
C GLN A 86 -14.07 14.42 -16.20
#